data_AF-A0A840AE13-F1
#
_entry.id   AF-A0A840AE13-F1
#
_cell.length_a   1.000
_cell.length_b   1.000
_cell.length_c   1.000
_cell.angle_alpha   90.00
_cell.angle_beta   90.00
_cell.angle_gamma   90.00
#
_symmetry.space_group_name_H-M   'P 1'
#
loop_
_entity.id
_entity.type
_entity.pdbx_description
1 polymer ?
#
loop_
_entity_poly.entity_id
_entity_poly.type
_entity_poly.pdbx_seq_one_letter_code
_entity_poly.pdbx_strand_id
1 'polypeptide(L)'
;MEPLPPEDATLLPGALPAPLPLEAQPEGELAEIARFTGRATSPLPGVTWIEGRIIAGEASRRVGRLVLGGPAAEVLSQAATLAETLPLLPARASLDELALALAEGRAPRPRRAGPAALGQARTVEEALRAALGHLLEVLLAESAHCRLEAGPRGVHQSRVALRRLRSLLRIFRPVVDGPEWRDWDARLKEAAAILGGARDWDVFLGGLGEAAFQALDRDPRMKRMLAAAGRERALAYERVAALLEGPLFRGALWSGVGLLALRPASPPDAPLRPFAAEVLRKRWKRLRRAGARMEELDAEALHEMRLDAKRLRYAAEPFAAIWPGKAPRRFNRRLAALQEALGLANDAVVARDLAARLEGKGAGGFALGAVSGFAAGRAEGSRLAALEAWARLRKAGQFWSRVENENE
;
A
#
# COMPACT_ATOMS: atom_id res chain seq x y z
N MET A 1 -16.51 -10.46 20.59
CA MET A 1 -15.77 -9.84 19.46
C MET A 1 -15.52 -10.92 18.43
N GLU A 2 -15.84 -10.69 17.15
CA GLU A 2 -15.25 -11.51 16.10
C GLU A 2 -13.73 -11.39 16.21
N PRO A 3 -13.00 -12.51 16.36
CA PRO A 3 -11.56 -12.45 16.23
C PRO A 3 -11.27 -11.94 14.81
N LEU A 4 -10.38 -10.95 14.69
CA LEU A 4 -9.78 -10.68 13.39
C LEU A 4 -9.26 -12.02 12.87
N PRO A 5 -9.50 -12.35 11.59
CA PRO A 5 -8.99 -13.59 11.03
C PRO A 5 -7.50 -13.71 11.35
N PRO A 6 -7.01 -14.90 11.73
CA PRO A 6 -5.64 -15.06 12.18
C PRO A 6 -4.67 -14.57 11.10
N GLU A 7 -3.51 -14.08 11.51
CA GLU A 7 -2.59 -13.37 10.61
C GLU A 7 -2.15 -14.24 9.41
N ASP A 8 -2.29 -15.56 9.50
CA ASP A 8 -1.91 -16.56 8.50
C ASP A 8 -3.05 -17.00 7.56
N ALA A 9 -4.29 -16.57 7.76
CA ALA A 9 -5.39 -16.91 6.85
C ALA A 9 -5.27 -16.18 5.49
N THR A 10 -5.34 -16.93 4.39
CA THR A 10 -5.50 -16.37 3.05
C THR A 10 -6.90 -15.79 2.92
N LEU A 11 -7.00 -14.47 2.80
CA LEU A 11 -8.27 -13.76 2.69
C LEU A 11 -8.44 -13.21 1.28
N LEU A 12 -9.61 -13.47 0.69
CA LEU A 12 -10.07 -12.75 -0.48
C LEU A 12 -10.76 -11.46 -0.02
N PRO A 13 -10.36 -10.29 -0.54
CA PRO A 13 -11.11 -9.06 -0.30
C PRO A 13 -12.60 -9.24 -0.56
N GLY A 14 -13.40 -8.92 0.45
CA GLY A 14 -14.86 -9.10 0.42
C GLY A 14 -15.37 -10.41 1.00
N ALA A 15 -14.52 -11.40 1.25
CA ALA A 15 -14.88 -12.59 2.04
C ALA A 15 -14.92 -12.20 3.52
N LEU A 16 -16.13 -11.96 4.04
CA LEU A 16 -16.32 -11.57 5.43
C LEU A 16 -16.24 -12.80 6.34
N PRO A 17 -15.82 -12.64 7.60
CA PRO A 17 -15.90 -13.71 8.58
C PRO A 17 -17.32 -14.29 8.62
N ALA A 18 -17.42 -15.60 8.87
CA ALA A 18 -18.71 -16.18 9.21
C ALA A 18 -19.23 -15.49 10.48
N PRO A 19 -20.54 -15.19 10.57
CA PRO A 19 -21.12 -14.71 11.82
C PRO A 19 -20.73 -15.65 12.96
N LEU A 20 -20.40 -15.10 14.12
CA LEU A 20 -20.15 -15.92 15.29
C LEU A 20 -21.34 -16.86 15.52
N PRO A 21 -21.11 -18.16 15.78
CA PRO A 21 -22.17 -19.01 16.27
C PRO A 21 -22.72 -18.37 17.55
N LEU A 22 -24.05 -18.35 17.68
CA LEU A 22 -24.76 -17.98 18.92
C LEU A 22 -24.53 -19.08 19.97
N GLU A 23 -23.29 -19.39 20.27
CA GLU A 23 -22.92 -20.37 21.28
C GLU A 23 -22.71 -19.63 22.59
N ALA A 24 -23.62 -19.91 23.52
CA ALA A 24 -23.92 -19.25 24.80
C ALA A 24 -24.79 -17.99 24.68
N GLN A 25 -26.02 -18.09 25.19
CA GLN A 25 -26.73 -16.92 25.69
C GLN A 25 -25.78 -16.23 26.69
N PRO A 26 -25.38 -14.98 26.45
CA PRO A 26 -24.49 -14.30 27.38
C PRO A 26 -25.14 -14.26 28.75
N GLU A 27 -24.41 -14.66 29.79
CA GLU A 27 -24.87 -14.52 31.18
C GLU A 27 -24.88 -13.02 31.52
N GLY A 28 -26.08 -12.43 31.61
CA GLY A 28 -26.26 -11.04 32.02
C GLY A 28 -27.30 -10.27 31.20
N GLU A 29 -27.52 -9.01 31.60
CA GLU A 29 -28.40 -8.09 30.87
C GLU A 29 -27.70 -7.61 29.59
N LEU A 30 -28.36 -7.79 28.45
CA LEU A 30 -27.87 -7.33 27.16
C LEU A 30 -28.24 -5.86 26.93
N ALA A 31 -27.25 -5.04 26.63
CA ALA A 31 -27.45 -3.66 26.19
C ALA A 31 -27.33 -3.54 24.67
N GLU A 32 -28.29 -2.85 24.03
CA GLU A 32 -28.20 -2.50 22.60
C GLU A 32 -27.08 -1.47 22.39
N ILE A 33 -25.98 -1.89 21.78
CA ILE A 33 -24.88 -0.99 21.39
C ILE A 33 -25.20 -0.29 20.06
N ALA A 34 -25.81 -1.02 19.13
CA ALA A 34 -26.22 -0.53 17.83
C ALA A 34 -27.28 -1.47 17.23
N ARG A 35 -28.11 -0.95 16.32
CA ARG A 35 -29.09 -1.72 15.55
C ARG A 35 -29.01 -1.43 14.06
N PHE A 36 -29.31 -2.43 13.25
CA PHE A 36 -29.56 -2.26 11.82
C PHE A 36 -31.07 -2.20 11.56
N THR A 37 -31.53 -1.17 10.87
CA THR A 37 -32.91 -1.04 10.39
C THR A 37 -32.89 -0.99 8.86
N GLY A 38 -33.57 -1.94 8.21
CA GLY A 38 -33.51 -2.06 6.76
C GLY A 38 -34.23 -3.26 6.22
N ARG A 39 -34.00 -3.57 4.95
CA ARG A 39 -34.55 -4.73 4.26
C ARG A 39 -33.46 -5.50 3.53
N ALA A 40 -33.62 -6.81 3.47
CA ALA A 40 -32.87 -7.69 2.59
C ALA A 40 -33.84 -8.23 1.54
N THR A 41 -33.52 -8.04 0.27
CA THR A 41 -34.31 -8.55 -0.86
C THR A 41 -33.45 -9.45 -1.72
N SER A 42 -34.01 -10.57 -2.18
CA SER A 42 -33.33 -11.49 -3.08
C SER A 42 -34.05 -11.51 -4.44
N PRO A 43 -33.73 -10.56 -5.35
CA PRO A 43 -34.47 -10.42 -6.61
C PRO A 43 -34.23 -11.58 -7.57
N LEU A 44 -33.10 -12.29 -7.43
CA LEU A 44 -32.70 -13.43 -8.26
C LEU A 44 -32.01 -14.48 -7.37
N PRO A 45 -32.01 -15.77 -7.76
CA PRO A 45 -31.21 -16.79 -7.07
C PRO A 45 -29.74 -16.37 -6.96
N GLY A 46 -29.17 -16.52 -5.76
CA GLY A 46 -27.77 -16.15 -5.51
C GLY A 46 -27.51 -14.64 -5.41
N VAL A 47 -28.51 -13.76 -5.53
CA VAL A 47 -28.32 -12.32 -5.38
C VAL A 47 -29.15 -11.82 -4.20
N THR A 48 -28.50 -11.17 -3.23
CA THR A 48 -29.17 -10.51 -2.11
C THR A 48 -28.72 -9.07 -1.99
N TRP A 49 -29.69 -8.15 -2.02
CA TRP A 49 -29.50 -6.73 -1.77
C TRP A 49 -29.93 -6.39 -0.35
N ILE A 50 -29.01 -5.85 0.44
CA ILE A 50 -29.26 -5.38 1.80
C ILE A 50 -29.15 -3.87 1.78
N GLU A 51 -30.22 -3.18 2.14
CA GLU A 51 -30.23 -1.73 2.29
C GLU A 51 -30.88 -1.30 3.59
N GLY A 52 -30.30 -0.27 4.22
CA GLY A 52 -30.81 0.23 5.48
C GLY A 52 -29.89 1.22 6.14
N ARG A 53 -30.00 1.27 7.45
CA ARG A 53 -29.25 2.17 8.32
C ARG A 53 -28.79 1.42 9.56
N ILE A 54 -27.54 1.65 9.93
CA ILE A 54 -27.03 1.30 11.24
C ILE A 54 -27.24 2.53 12.13
N ILE A 55 -27.78 2.33 13.33
CA ILE A 55 -28.04 3.37 14.33
C ILE A 55 -27.34 2.95 15.62
N ALA A 56 -26.56 3.85 16.21
CA ALA A 56 -25.87 3.64 17.49
C ALA A 56 -25.97 4.93 18.31
N GLY A 57 -26.87 4.94 19.31
CA GLY A 57 -27.25 6.17 19.99
C GLY A 57 -27.79 7.22 19.00
N GLU A 58 -27.19 8.41 19.00
CA GLU A 58 -27.52 9.50 18.06
C GLU A 58 -26.80 9.35 16.69
N ALA A 59 -25.76 8.51 16.62
CA ALA A 59 -25.02 8.30 15.37
C ALA A 59 -25.80 7.38 14.43
N SER A 60 -25.81 7.71 13.13
CA SER A 60 -26.44 6.86 12.13
C SER A 60 -25.68 6.82 10.82
N ARG A 61 -25.73 5.67 10.14
CA ARG A 61 -25.01 5.47 8.88
C ARG A 61 -25.82 4.62 7.90
N ARG A 62 -26.05 5.13 6.68
CA ARG A 62 -26.65 4.35 5.60
C ARG A 62 -25.71 3.22 5.17
N VAL A 63 -26.28 2.07 4.86
CA VAL A 63 -25.55 0.91 4.35
C VAL A 63 -26.32 0.31 3.17
N GLY A 64 -25.60 0.04 2.09
CA GLY A 64 -26.03 -0.78 0.97
C GLY A 64 -25.01 -1.88 0.75
N ARG A 65 -25.46 -3.12 0.56
CA ARG A 65 -24.61 -4.27 0.32
C ARG A 65 -25.26 -5.21 -0.68
N LEU A 66 -24.49 -5.58 -1.69
CA LEU A 66 -24.81 -6.65 -2.62
C LEU A 66 -24.05 -7.91 -2.18
N VAL A 67 -24.77 -9.00 -1.99
CA VAL A 67 -24.21 -10.34 -1.74
C VAL A 67 -24.50 -11.19 -2.96
N LEU A 68 -23.43 -11.76 -3.53
CA LEU A 68 -23.49 -12.66 -4.68
C LEU A 68 -23.04 -14.05 -4.21
N GLY A 69 -23.85 -15.06 -4.50
CA GLY A 69 -23.64 -16.46 -4.16
C GLY A 69 -23.75 -17.33 -5.40
N GLY A 70 -22.91 -18.36 -5.46
CA GLY A 70 -22.80 -19.25 -6.61
C GLY A 70 -21.34 -19.67 -6.84
N PRO A 71 -21.03 -20.28 -8.00
CA PRO A 71 -19.67 -20.63 -8.37
C PRO A 71 -18.75 -19.40 -8.38
N ALA A 72 -17.53 -19.53 -7.88
CA ALA A 72 -16.61 -18.40 -7.70
C ALA A 72 -16.35 -17.62 -9.01
N ALA A 73 -16.20 -18.32 -10.13
CA ALA A 73 -15.98 -17.69 -11.43
C ALA A 73 -17.16 -16.80 -11.87
N GLU A 74 -18.39 -17.27 -11.67
CA GLU A 74 -19.61 -16.54 -12.01
C GLU A 74 -19.79 -15.31 -11.10
N VAL A 75 -19.62 -15.50 -9.78
CA VAL A 75 -19.70 -14.42 -8.79
C VAL A 75 -18.72 -13.29 -9.12
N LEU A 76 -17.47 -13.64 -9.45
CA LEU A 76 -16.44 -12.66 -9.74
C LEU A 76 -16.64 -11.96 -11.09
N SER A 77 -17.11 -12.70 -12.09
CA SER A 77 -17.49 -12.11 -13.39
C SER A 77 -18.63 -11.12 -13.21
N GLN A 78 -19.69 -11.50 -12.49
CA GLN A 78 -20.84 -10.62 -12.23
C GLN A 78 -20.43 -9.39 -11.41
N ALA A 79 -19.62 -9.57 -10.36
CA ALA A 79 -19.13 -8.45 -9.55
C ALA A 79 -18.31 -7.46 -10.38
N ALA A 80 -17.42 -7.96 -11.26
CA ALA A 80 -16.63 -7.11 -12.14
C ALA A 80 -17.50 -6.34 -13.13
N THR A 81 -18.47 -6.99 -13.79
CA THR A 81 -19.40 -6.34 -14.72
C THR A 81 -20.25 -5.27 -14.02
N LEU A 82 -20.83 -5.59 -12.86
CA LEU A 82 -21.64 -4.61 -12.11
C LEU A 82 -20.79 -3.43 -11.63
N ALA A 83 -19.53 -3.66 -11.28
CA ALA A 83 -18.61 -2.61 -10.86
C ALA A 83 -18.19 -1.67 -12.00
N GLU A 84 -18.52 -1.95 -13.27
CA GLU A 84 -18.29 -0.97 -14.34
C GLU A 84 -19.21 0.24 -14.18
N THR A 85 -20.47 0.01 -13.82
CA THR A 85 -21.51 1.06 -13.74
C THR A 85 -21.89 1.44 -12.33
N LEU A 86 -21.80 0.52 -11.37
CA LEU A 86 -22.17 0.74 -9.98
C LEU A 86 -20.94 0.98 -9.09
N PRO A 87 -21.05 1.78 -8.02
CA PRO A 87 -19.96 2.03 -7.06
C PRO A 87 -19.73 0.83 -6.12
N LEU A 88 -19.52 -0.35 -6.70
CA LEU A 88 -19.34 -1.61 -5.98
C LEU A 88 -17.86 -1.87 -5.70
N LEU A 89 -17.53 -1.92 -4.42
CA LEU A 89 -16.23 -2.35 -3.91
C LEU A 89 -16.40 -3.63 -3.09
N PRO A 90 -15.34 -4.46 -2.97
CA PRO A 90 -15.35 -5.55 -2.00
C PRO A 90 -15.67 -5.01 -0.59
N ALA A 91 -16.47 -5.76 0.17
CA ALA A 91 -16.85 -5.36 1.52
C ALA A 91 -15.60 -5.27 2.43
N ARG A 92 -15.45 -4.12 3.10
CA ARG A 92 -14.28 -3.81 3.96
C ARG A 92 -14.40 -4.33 5.39
N ALA A 93 -15.63 -4.55 5.83
CA ALA A 93 -16.00 -4.92 7.19
C ALA A 93 -17.38 -5.59 7.18
N SER A 94 -17.65 -6.41 8.19
CA SER A 94 -18.96 -7.02 8.44
C SER A 94 -19.98 -5.96 8.92
N LEU A 95 -21.28 -6.26 8.94
CA LEU A 95 -22.29 -5.27 9.35
C LEU A 95 -22.18 -4.93 10.84
N ASP A 96 -21.83 -5.91 11.65
CA ASP A 96 -21.53 -5.83 13.07
C ASP A 96 -20.27 -5.00 13.36
N GLU A 97 -19.14 -5.20 12.67
CA GLU A 97 -17.96 -4.33 12.83
C GLU A 97 -18.29 -2.89 12.43
N LEU A 98 -19.12 -2.70 11.40
CA LEU A 98 -19.59 -1.38 11.00
C LEU A 98 -20.49 -0.74 12.07
N ALA A 99 -21.27 -1.54 12.78
CA ALA A 99 -22.14 -1.11 13.87
C ALA A 99 -21.36 -0.74 15.12
N LEU A 100 -20.41 -1.59 15.52
CA LEU A 100 -19.52 -1.35 16.64
C LEU A 100 -18.65 -0.10 16.41
N ALA A 101 -18.05 0.03 15.23
CA ALA A 101 -17.24 1.19 14.89
C ALA A 101 -18.06 2.49 14.95
N LEU A 102 -19.33 2.46 14.52
CA LEU A 102 -20.24 3.60 14.63
C LEU A 102 -20.54 3.96 16.09
N ALA A 103 -20.84 2.96 16.92
CA ALA A 103 -21.12 3.15 18.34
C ALA A 103 -19.93 3.74 19.11
N GLU A 104 -18.71 3.33 18.75
CA GLU A 104 -17.48 3.80 19.38
C GLU A 104 -16.92 5.09 18.74
N GLY A 105 -17.63 5.67 17.76
CA GLY A 105 -17.19 6.91 17.09
C GLY A 105 -15.87 6.77 16.33
N ARG A 106 -15.52 5.57 15.86
CA ARG A 106 -14.25 5.28 15.17
C ARG A 106 -14.43 4.71 13.77
N ALA A 107 -13.34 4.59 13.04
CA ALA A 107 -13.33 3.85 11.78
C ALA A 107 -13.45 2.33 12.04
N PRO A 108 -14.05 1.56 11.10
CA PRO A 108 -14.00 0.11 11.13
C PRO A 108 -12.55 -0.39 11.19
N ARG A 109 -12.30 -1.42 11.99
CA ARG A 109 -10.96 -2.00 12.12
C ARG A 109 -10.51 -2.54 10.75
N PRO A 110 -9.31 -2.17 10.28
CA PRO A 110 -8.78 -2.75 9.06
C PRO A 110 -8.47 -4.24 9.30
N ARG A 111 -8.87 -5.11 8.38
CA ARG A 111 -8.50 -6.54 8.45
C ARG A 111 -7.00 -6.76 8.36
N ARG A 112 -6.31 -5.93 7.58
CA ARG A 112 -4.87 -5.97 7.37
C ARG A 112 -4.29 -4.56 7.35
N ALA A 113 -3.07 -4.42 7.85
CA ALA A 113 -2.31 -3.18 7.81
C ALA A 113 -0.85 -3.47 7.43
N GLY A 114 -0.14 -2.45 6.92
CA GLY A 114 1.31 -2.49 6.77
C GLY A 114 1.83 -3.45 5.67
N PRO A 115 3.02 -4.06 5.86
CA PRO A 115 3.65 -4.96 4.88
C PRO A 115 2.88 -6.27 4.70
N ALA A 116 2.99 -6.84 3.50
CA ALA A 116 2.44 -8.16 3.21
C ALA A 116 2.99 -9.21 4.17
N ALA A 117 2.08 -9.95 4.80
CA ALA A 117 2.40 -11.18 5.52
C ALA A 117 2.28 -12.37 4.55
N LEU A 118 3.20 -13.33 4.66
CA LEU A 118 3.15 -14.59 3.90
C LEU A 118 2.47 -15.72 4.69
N GLY A 119 2.05 -15.47 5.94
CA GLY A 119 1.48 -16.50 6.80
C GLY A 119 2.43 -17.69 6.98
N GLN A 120 1.86 -18.90 6.93
CA GLN A 120 2.59 -20.17 6.98
C GLN A 120 2.89 -20.75 5.58
N ALA A 121 2.88 -19.92 4.53
CA ALA A 121 3.06 -20.37 3.16
C ALA A 121 4.34 -21.22 2.98
N ARG A 122 4.19 -22.38 2.35
CA ARG A 122 5.24 -23.34 2.01
C ARG A 122 5.52 -23.34 0.52
N THR A 123 4.52 -23.03 -0.30
CA THR A 123 4.65 -22.95 -1.76
C THR A 123 4.70 -21.51 -2.27
N VAL A 124 5.18 -21.35 -3.49
CA VAL A 124 5.18 -20.06 -4.21
C VAL A 124 3.75 -19.55 -4.41
N GLU A 125 2.78 -20.44 -4.71
CA GLU A 125 1.38 -20.04 -4.87
C GLU A 125 0.78 -19.51 -3.57
N GLU A 126 0.93 -20.25 -2.47
CA GLU A 126 0.40 -19.83 -1.16
C GLU A 126 0.95 -18.46 -0.76
N ALA A 127 2.25 -18.23 -0.97
CA ALA A 127 2.89 -16.96 -0.66
C ALA A 127 2.37 -15.82 -1.54
N LEU A 128 2.16 -16.07 -2.84
CA LEU A 128 1.59 -15.08 -3.75
C LEU A 128 0.16 -14.71 -3.30
N ARG A 129 -0.69 -15.71 -3.02
CA ARG A 129 -2.08 -15.50 -2.63
C ARG A 129 -2.18 -14.74 -1.30
N ALA A 130 -1.40 -15.15 -0.31
CA ALA A 130 -1.33 -14.45 0.98
C ALA A 130 -0.87 -13.00 0.81
N ALA A 131 0.19 -12.76 0.05
CA ALA A 131 0.76 -11.42 -0.12
C ALA A 131 -0.15 -10.46 -0.89
N LEU A 132 -0.74 -10.93 -2.00
CA LEU A 132 -1.67 -10.12 -2.80
C LEU A 132 -2.97 -9.85 -2.04
N GLY A 133 -3.55 -10.88 -1.38
CA GLY A 133 -4.75 -10.74 -0.56
C GLY A 133 -4.55 -9.72 0.57
N HIS A 134 -3.43 -9.83 1.30
CA HIS A 134 -3.07 -8.87 2.35
C HIS A 134 -3.03 -7.44 1.83
N LEU A 135 -2.32 -7.18 0.72
CA LEU A 135 -2.14 -5.81 0.24
C LEU A 135 -3.38 -5.23 -0.42
N LEU A 136 -4.25 -6.06 -1.00
CA LEU A 136 -5.57 -5.61 -1.46
C LEU A 136 -6.46 -5.20 -0.29
N GLU A 137 -6.44 -5.93 0.83
CA GLU A 137 -7.12 -5.51 2.07
C GLU A 137 -6.57 -4.19 2.61
N VAL A 138 -5.24 -4.04 2.64
CA VAL A 138 -4.59 -2.77 3.04
C VAL A 138 -5.04 -1.63 2.13
N LEU A 139 -5.01 -1.82 0.81
CA LEU A 139 -5.44 -0.81 -0.16
C LEU A 139 -6.91 -0.43 0.03
N LEU A 140 -7.77 -1.43 0.23
CA LEU A 140 -9.19 -1.25 0.43
C LEU A 140 -9.51 -0.49 1.74
N ALA A 141 -8.78 -0.79 2.82
CA ALA A 141 -8.94 -0.13 4.11
C ALA A 141 -8.37 1.31 4.10
N GLU A 142 -7.19 1.52 3.52
CA GLU A 142 -6.54 2.83 3.52
C GLU A 142 -7.19 3.80 2.53
N SER A 143 -7.82 3.31 1.45
CA SER A 143 -8.54 4.14 0.49
C SER A 143 -9.74 4.90 1.11
N ALA A 144 -10.37 4.39 2.18
CA ALA A 144 -11.38 5.13 2.97
C ALA A 144 -10.86 6.46 3.54
N HIS A 145 -9.55 6.55 3.73
CA HIS A 145 -8.89 7.64 4.43
C HIS A 145 -8.17 8.60 3.47
N CYS A 146 -8.31 8.41 2.16
CA CYS A 146 -7.72 9.25 1.12
C CYS A 146 -8.52 10.53 0.87
N ARG A 147 -8.73 11.33 1.93
CA ARG A 147 -9.43 12.63 1.90
C ARG A 147 -8.52 13.73 2.43
N LEU A 148 -8.67 14.95 1.93
CA LEU A 148 -7.76 16.07 2.23
C LEU A 148 -7.73 16.38 3.73
N GLU A 149 -8.90 16.32 4.34
CA GLU A 149 -9.27 16.61 5.73
C GLU A 149 -8.79 15.52 6.68
N ALA A 150 -8.63 14.29 6.19
CA ALA A 150 -8.05 13.18 6.93
C ALA A 150 -6.51 13.20 6.95
N GLY A 151 -5.90 14.17 6.25
CA GLY A 151 -4.46 14.35 6.18
C GLY A 151 -3.76 13.38 5.20
N PRO A 152 -2.42 13.33 5.23
CA PRO A 152 -1.61 12.64 4.22
C PRO A 152 -1.54 11.12 4.40
N ARG A 153 -1.99 10.59 5.55
CA ARG A 153 -1.79 9.19 5.93
C ARG A 153 -2.43 8.22 4.94
N GLY A 154 -3.72 8.40 4.62
CA GLY A 154 -4.44 7.47 3.73
C GLY A 154 -3.83 7.39 2.33
N VAL A 155 -3.53 8.55 1.73
CA VAL A 155 -2.85 8.63 0.42
C VAL A 155 -1.47 7.97 0.48
N HIS A 156 -0.69 8.25 1.54
CA HIS A 156 0.62 7.63 1.73
C HIS A 156 0.53 6.10 1.80
N GLN A 157 -0.35 5.55 2.62
CA GLN A 157 -0.46 4.10 2.82
C GLN A 157 -1.04 3.40 1.58
N SER A 158 -2.07 3.96 0.94
CA SER A 158 -2.62 3.43 -0.32
C SER A 158 -1.56 3.35 -1.43
N ARG A 159 -0.73 4.40 -1.55
CA ARG A 159 0.40 4.41 -2.50
C ARG A 159 1.49 3.40 -2.14
N VAL A 160 1.76 3.18 -0.85
CA VAL A 160 2.67 2.13 -0.39
C VAL A 160 2.12 0.75 -0.77
N ALA A 161 0.83 0.50 -0.56
CA ALA A 161 0.16 -0.76 -0.91
C ALA A 161 0.22 -1.04 -2.42
N LEU A 162 -0.17 -0.08 -3.27
CA LEU A 162 -0.09 -0.19 -4.73
C LEU A 162 1.34 -0.50 -5.21
N ARG A 163 2.32 0.21 -4.66
CA ARG A 163 3.72 -0.02 -5.03
C ARG A 163 4.22 -1.40 -4.60
N ARG A 164 3.77 -1.90 -3.46
CA ARG A 164 4.08 -3.26 -3.00
C ARG A 164 3.40 -4.32 -3.87
N LEU A 165 2.12 -4.16 -4.22
CA LEU A 165 1.42 -5.03 -5.18
C LEU A 165 2.18 -5.15 -6.50
N ARG A 166 2.53 -4.01 -7.11
CA ARG A 166 3.33 -3.98 -8.35
C ARG A 166 4.72 -4.59 -8.19
N SER A 167 5.32 -4.47 -7.00
CA SER A 167 6.61 -5.10 -6.71
C SER A 167 6.48 -6.62 -6.60
N LEU A 168 5.38 -7.13 -6.03
CA LEU A 168 5.08 -8.57 -6.01
C LEU A 168 4.94 -9.11 -7.43
N LEU A 169 4.23 -8.43 -8.33
CA LEU A 169 4.14 -8.86 -9.74
C LEU A 169 5.51 -9.00 -10.41
N ARG A 170 6.48 -8.13 -10.05
CA ARG A 170 7.86 -8.24 -10.54
C ARG A 170 8.67 -9.33 -9.84
N ILE A 171 8.38 -9.62 -8.58
CA ILE A 171 9.03 -10.69 -7.80
C ILE A 171 8.59 -12.06 -8.30
N PHE A 172 7.29 -12.23 -8.46
CA PHE A 172 6.63 -13.46 -8.88
C PHE A 172 6.46 -13.56 -10.39
N ARG A 173 7.12 -12.69 -11.19
CA ARG A 173 7.04 -12.69 -12.66
C ARG A 173 7.14 -14.08 -13.30
N PRO A 174 8.00 -15.01 -12.84
CA PRO A 174 8.05 -16.36 -13.42
C PRO A 174 6.73 -17.16 -13.33
N VAL A 175 5.83 -16.77 -12.42
CA VAL A 175 4.56 -17.48 -12.15
C VAL A 175 3.31 -16.60 -12.35
N VAL A 176 3.48 -15.29 -12.57
CA VAL A 176 2.40 -14.32 -12.86
C VAL A 176 2.61 -13.68 -14.25
N ASP A 177 2.44 -14.51 -15.29
CA ASP A 177 2.49 -14.06 -16.68
C ASP A 177 1.11 -14.21 -17.35
N GLY A 178 0.86 -13.41 -18.38
CA GLY A 178 -0.40 -13.40 -19.12
C GLY A 178 -0.99 -12.00 -19.30
N PRO A 179 -1.95 -11.84 -20.22
CA PRO A 179 -2.58 -10.56 -20.51
C PRO A 179 -3.30 -9.98 -19.28
N GLU A 180 -3.94 -10.81 -18.45
CA GLU A 180 -4.72 -10.35 -17.29
C GLU A 180 -3.82 -9.76 -16.19
N TRP A 181 -2.65 -10.37 -15.93
CA TRP A 181 -1.66 -9.82 -14.99
C TRP A 181 -1.06 -8.50 -15.47
N ARG A 182 -0.86 -8.36 -16.79
CA ARG A 182 -0.34 -7.12 -17.40
C ARG A 182 -1.37 -6.00 -17.37
N ASP A 183 -2.64 -6.29 -17.69
CA ASP A 183 -3.74 -5.34 -17.55
C ASP A 183 -3.86 -4.88 -16.08
N TRP A 184 -3.78 -5.81 -15.14
CA TRP A 184 -3.81 -5.47 -13.73
C TRP A 184 -2.64 -4.58 -13.29
N ASP A 185 -1.39 -4.88 -13.68
CA ASP A 185 -0.25 -3.98 -13.38
C ASP A 185 -0.43 -2.58 -13.99
N ALA A 186 -1.02 -2.50 -15.19
CA ALA A 186 -1.31 -1.22 -15.84
C ALA A 186 -2.31 -0.38 -15.03
N ARG A 187 -3.43 -0.98 -14.59
CA ARG A 187 -4.42 -0.32 -13.73
C ARG A 187 -3.81 0.13 -12.40
N LEU A 188 -3.00 -0.74 -11.76
CA LEU A 188 -2.29 -0.40 -10.52
C LEU A 188 -1.29 0.75 -10.74
N LYS A 189 -0.61 0.78 -11.88
CA LYS A 189 0.33 1.85 -12.26
C LYS A 189 -0.40 3.19 -12.40
N GLU A 190 -1.53 3.20 -13.09
CA GLU A 190 -2.33 4.41 -13.30
C GLU A 190 -2.88 4.96 -11.98
N ALA A 191 -3.50 4.11 -11.15
CA ALA A 191 -3.96 4.49 -9.82
C ALA A 191 -2.81 5.04 -8.95
N ALA A 192 -1.64 4.41 -9.01
CA ALA A 192 -0.46 4.86 -8.26
C ALA A 192 0.08 6.21 -8.73
N ALA A 193 -0.09 6.56 -10.01
CA ALA A 193 0.32 7.86 -10.56
C ALA A 193 -0.56 8.99 -10.02
N ILE A 194 -1.88 8.78 -9.98
CA ILE A 194 -2.84 9.77 -9.46
C ILE A 194 -2.61 10.03 -7.95
N LEU A 195 -2.50 8.96 -7.16
CA LEU A 195 -2.14 9.05 -5.73
C LEU A 195 -0.75 9.67 -5.52
N GLY A 196 0.16 9.46 -6.47
CA GLY A 196 1.49 10.08 -6.49
C GLY A 196 1.41 11.60 -6.51
N GLY A 197 0.57 12.17 -7.38
CA GLY A 197 0.40 13.62 -7.49
C GLY A 197 -0.06 14.30 -6.20
N ALA A 198 -0.97 13.67 -5.44
CA ALA A 198 -1.37 14.18 -4.12
C ALA A 198 -0.25 14.03 -3.09
N ARG A 199 0.42 12.87 -3.06
CA ARG A 199 1.52 12.62 -2.11
C ARG A 199 2.70 13.57 -2.32
N ASP A 200 3.00 13.94 -3.55
CA ASP A 200 4.08 14.86 -3.87
C ASP A 200 3.83 16.23 -3.20
N TRP A 201 2.59 16.74 -3.26
CA TRP A 201 2.19 17.95 -2.56
C TRP A 201 2.15 17.80 -1.03
N ASP A 202 1.71 16.65 -0.51
CA ASP A 202 1.77 16.37 0.93
C ASP A 202 3.22 16.40 1.46
N VAL A 203 4.17 15.84 0.71
CA VAL A 203 5.60 15.86 1.06
C VAL A 203 6.18 17.26 0.95
N PHE A 204 5.79 18.00 -0.08
CA PHE A 204 6.22 19.38 -0.27
C PHE A 204 5.78 20.26 0.90
N LEU A 205 4.50 20.18 1.29
CA LEU A 205 3.92 21.01 2.35
C LEU A 205 4.28 20.57 3.77
N GLY A 206 4.54 19.27 4.02
CA GLY A 206 4.86 18.73 5.35
C GLY A 206 6.27 18.15 5.50
N GLY A 207 7.22 18.56 4.64
CA GLY A 207 8.58 18.01 4.58
C GLY A 207 9.65 19.07 4.35
N LEU A 208 10.45 18.92 3.30
CA LEU A 208 11.51 19.89 2.93
C LEU A 208 10.98 21.32 2.76
N GLY A 209 9.76 21.47 2.25
CA GLY A 209 9.09 22.76 2.18
C GLY A 209 8.84 23.31 3.58
N GLU A 210 8.20 22.57 4.48
CA GLU A 210 7.89 23.02 5.85
C GLU A 210 9.11 23.61 6.58
N ALA A 211 10.25 22.92 6.55
CA ALA A 211 11.47 23.42 7.20
C ALA A 211 12.03 24.70 6.53
N ALA A 212 12.01 24.76 5.18
CA ALA A 212 12.37 25.98 4.44
C ALA A 212 11.35 27.12 4.67
N PHE A 213 10.08 26.78 4.91
CA PHE A 213 8.99 27.71 5.12
C PHE A 213 9.05 28.30 6.52
N GLN A 214 9.33 27.50 7.56
CA GLN A 214 9.55 27.98 8.92
C GLN A 214 10.72 28.97 9.00
N ALA A 215 11.81 28.71 8.27
CA ALA A 215 12.96 29.60 8.20
C ALA A 215 12.65 30.96 7.50
N LEU A 216 11.62 31.00 6.66
CA LEU A 216 11.26 32.15 5.82
C LEU A 216 9.81 32.63 6.04
N ASP A 217 9.19 32.27 7.17
CA ASP A 217 7.75 32.39 7.43
C ASP A 217 7.23 33.85 7.37
N ARG A 218 8.13 34.81 7.63
CA ARG A 218 7.81 36.24 7.56
C ARG A 218 7.81 36.82 6.14
N ASP A 219 8.28 36.09 5.14
CA ASP A 219 8.35 36.58 3.76
C ASP A 219 6.98 36.46 3.06
N PRO A 220 6.37 37.57 2.58
CA PRO A 220 5.10 37.52 1.86
C PRO A 220 5.10 36.63 0.61
N ARG A 221 6.26 36.45 -0.04
CA ARG A 221 6.42 35.53 -1.19
C ARG A 221 6.25 34.08 -0.76
N MET A 222 6.75 33.75 0.44
CA MET A 222 6.62 32.42 1.03
C MET A 222 5.15 32.08 1.30
N LYS A 223 4.40 33.02 1.88
CA LYS A 223 2.95 32.86 2.13
C LYS A 223 2.15 32.66 0.84
N ARG A 224 2.46 33.42 -0.23
CA ARG A 224 1.82 33.25 -1.55
C ARG A 224 2.11 31.88 -2.16
N MET A 225 3.34 31.39 -2.04
CA MET A 225 3.71 30.05 -2.50
C MET A 225 2.94 28.97 -1.74
N LEU A 226 2.90 29.04 -0.41
CA LEU A 226 2.18 28.08 0.43
C LEU A 226 0.70 28.00 0.05
N ALA A 227 0.07 29.15 -0.18
CA ALA A 227 -1.31 29.21 -0.65
C ALA A 227 -1.47 28.56 -2.03
N ALA A 228 -0.53 28.77 -2.96
CA ALA A 228 -0.55 28.13 -4.28
C ALA A 228 -0.37 26.61 -4.21
N ALA A 229 0.61 26.13 -3.44
CA ALA A 229 0.81 24.71 -3.19
C ALA A 229 -0.39 24.06 -2.50
N GLY A 230 -1.05 24.76 -1.57
CA GLY A 230 -2.29 24.33 -0.94
C GLY A 230 -3.44 24.12 -1.95
N ARG A 231 -3.58 25.03 -2.93
CA ARG A 231 -4.56 24.88 -4.03
C ARG A 231 -4.24 23.67 -4.91
N GLU A 232 -2.97 23.50 -5.30
CA GLU A 232 -2.55 22.35 -6.11
C GLU A 232 -2.74 21.02 -5.36
N ARG A 233 -2.52 21.00 -4.04
CA ARG A 233 -2.83 19.87 -3.17
C ARG A 233 -4.33 19.56 -3.18
N ALA A 234 -5.19 20.56 -3.02
CA ALA A 234 -6.64 20.37 -3.06
C ALA A 234 -7.10 19.76 -4.40
N LEU A 235 -6.65 20.33 -5.53
CA LEU A 235 -6.93 19.79 -6.87
C LEU A 235 -6.40 18.36 -7.05
N ALA A 236 -5.26 18.03 -6.44
CA ALA A 236 -4.74 16.66 -6.47
C ALA A 236 -5.61 15.69 -5.66
N TYR A 237 -6.17 16.12 -4.54
CA TYR A 237 -7.11 15.33 -3.75
C TYR A 237 -8.47 15.17 -4.44
N GLU A 238 -8.94 16.16 -5.21
CA GLU A 238 -10.12 16.00 -6.08
C GLU A 238 -9.91 14.88 -7.11
N ARG A 239 -8.73 14.81 -7.74
CA ARG A 239 -8.38 13.70 -8.64
C ARG A 239 -8.30 12.36 -7.92
N VAL A 240 -7.83 12.33 -6.67
CA VAL A 240 -7.85 11.11 -5.85
C VAL A 240 -9.28 10.69 -5.54
N ALA A 241 -10.18 11.61 -5.19
CA ALA A 241 -11.60 11.29 -4.98
C ALA A 241 -12.23 10.71 -6.25
N ALA A 242 -12.03 11.36 -7.41
CA ALA A 242 -12.51 10.88 -8.69
C ALA A 242 -11.95 9.50 -9.07
N LEU A 243 -10.67 9.21 -8.77
CA LEU A 243 -10.09 7.87 -8.92
C LEU A 243 -10.85 6.84 -8.07
N LEU A 244 -11.04 7.11 -6.78
CA LEU A 244 -11.62 6.16 -5.83
C LEU A 244 -13.10 5.89 -6.10
N GLU A 245 -13.82 6.87 -6.65
CA GLU A 245 -15.19 6.75 -7.12
C GLU A 245 -15.29 6.25 -8.57
N GLY A 246 -14.17 6.11 -9.27
CA GLY A 246 -14.09 5.81 -10.69
C GLY A 246 -13.98 4.31 -11.01
N PRO A 247 -14.29 3.91 -12.26
CA PRO A 247 -14.21 2.52 -12.71
C PRO A 247 -12.77 1.96 -12.68
N LEU A 248 -11.75 2.82 -12.80
CA LEU A 248 -10.35 2.41 -12.71
C LEU A 248 -10.03 1.74 -11.37
N PHE A 249 -10.42 2.35 -10.25
CA PHE A 249 -10.13 1.80 -8.93
C PHE A 249 -10.97 0.56 -8.61
N ARG A 250 -12.25 0.58 -8.98
CA ARG A 250 -13.14 -0.59 -8.82
C ARG A 250 -12.64 -1.79 -9.63
N GLY A 251 -12.31 -1.57 -10.90
CA GLY A 251 -11.72 -2.58 -11.77
C GLY A 251 -10.40 -3.10 -11.22
N ALA A 252 -9.51 -2.23 -10.76
CA ALA A 252 -8.24 -2.66 -10.15
C ALA A 252 -8.43 -3.60 -8.93
N LEU A 253 -9.43 -3.33 -8.08
CA LEU A 253 -9.73 -4.18 -6.93
C LEU A 253 -10.35 -5.52 -7.38
N TRP A 254 -11.39 -5.50 -8.21
CA TRP A 254 -12.08 -6.73 -8.65
C TRP A 254 -11.21 -7.62 -9.55
N SER A 255 -10.40 -7.05 -10.44
CA SER A 255 -9.39 -7.82 -11.20
C SER A 255 -8.39 -8.50 -10.26
N GLY A 256 -7.96 -7.81 -9.19
CA GLY A 256 -7.07 -8.40 -8.19
C GLY A 256 -7.71 -9.56 -7.43
N VAL A 257 -8.97 -9.42 -7.02
CA VAL A 257 -9.73 -10.50 -6.38
C VAL A 257 -9.93 -11.67 -7.34
N GLY A 258 -10.27 -11.39 -8.61
CA GLY A 258 -10.43 -12.38 -9.68
C GLY A 258 -9.17 -13.21 -9.90
N LEU A 259 -8.02 -12.55 -10.04
CA LEU A 259 -6.71 -13.19 -10.19
C LEU A 259 -6.38 -14.08 -8.97
N LEU A 260 -6.66 -13.61 -7.75
CA LEU A 260 -6.43 -14.38 -6.53
C LEU A 260 -7.30 -15.63 -6.40
N ALA A 261 -8.55 -15.54 -6.81
CA ALA A 261 -9.54 -16.59 -6.63
C ALA A 261 -9.49 -17.65 -7.74
N LEU A 262 -9.26 -17.24 -8.98
CA LEU A 262 -9.47 -18.08 -10.16
C LEU A 262 -8.17 -18.56 -10.82
N ARG A 263 -7.01 -17.98 -10.49
CA ARG A 263 -5.75 -18.27 -11.17
C ARG A 263 -4.70 -18.79 -10.18
N PRO A 264 -4.45 -20.11 -10.14
CA PRO A 264 -3.27 -20.62 -9.44
C PRO A 264 -2.00 -20.11 -10.12
N ALA A 265 -0.93 -19.95 -9.33
CA ALA A 265 0.38 -19.64 -9.88
C ALA A 265 0.93 -20.89 -10.59
N SER A 266 1.64 -20.73 -11.71
CA SER A 266 2.29 -21.87 -12.38
C SER A 266 3.81 -21.83 -12.18
N PRO A 267 4.47 -22.87 -11.64
CA PRO A 267 3.90 -24.10 -11.09
C PRO A 267 3.40 -23.91 -9.63
N PRO A 268 2.24 -24.49 -9.27
CA PRO A 268 1.55 -24.23 -7.99
C PRO A 268 2.35 -24.71 -6.75
N ASP A 269 3.17 -25.75 -6.92
CA ASP A 269 3.85 -26.46 -5.82
C ASP A 269 5.35 -26.18 -5.71
N ALA A 270 5.86 -25.14 -6.37
CA ALA A 270 7.27 -24.78 -6.22
C ALA A 270 7.56 -24.43 -4.74
N PRO A 271 8.62 -25.01 -4.14
CA PRO A 271 9.01 -24.68 -2.77
C PRO A 271 9.36 -23.20 -2.63
N LEU A 272 8.76 -22.53 -1.63
CA LEU A 272 8.89 -21.08 -1.44
C LEU A 272 10.32 -20.66 -1.07
N ARG A 273 10.99 -21.40 -0.18
CA ARG A 273 12.31 -21.03 0.35
C ARG A 273 13.40 -20.98 -0.74
N PRO A 274 13.57 -22.00 -1.62
CA PRO A 274 14.48 -21.93 -2.76
C PRO A 274 14.17 -20.79 -3.73
N PHE A 275 12.89 -20.58 -4.05
CA PHE A 275 12.44 -19.49 -4.91
C PHE A 275 12.82 -18.13 -4.33
N ALA A 276 12.49 -17.89 -3.06
CA ALA A 276 12.80 -16.65 -2.36
C ALA A 276 14.32 -16.40 -2.30
N ALA A 277 15.12 -17.43 -2.02
CA ALA A 277 16.58 -17.32 -1.98
C ALA A 277 17.16 -16.88 -3.33
N GLU A 278 16.68 -17.45 -4.44
CA GLU A 278 17.15 -17.10 -5.79
C GLU A 278 16.76 -15.66 -6.17
N VAL A 279 15.52 -15.28 -5.86
CA VAL A 279 14.99 -13.92 -6.08
C VAL A 279 15.81 -12.87 -5.32
N LEU A 280 16.19 -13.15 -4.07
CA LEU A 280 17.02 -12.28 -3.23
C LEU A 280 18.47 -12.24 -3.70
N ARG A 281 19.05 -13.40 -4.05
CA ARG A 281 20.42 -13.53 -4.59
C ARG A 281 20.62 -12.70 -5.84
N LYS A 282 19.70 -12.79 -6.83
CA LYS A 282 19.77 -11.98 -8.06
C LYS A 282 19.75 -10.47 -7.78
N ARG A 283 18.84 -10.01 -6.92
CA ARG A 283 18.71 -8.58 -6.55
C ARG A 283 19.93 -8.08 -5.76
N TRP A 284 20.41 -8.88 -4.81
CA TRP A 284 21.61 -8.57 -4.06
C TRP A 284 22.85 -8.48 -4.95
N LYS A 285 23.02 -9.39 -5.91
CA LYS A 285 24.13 -9.35 -6.88
C LYS A 285 24.15 -8.03 -7.66
N ARG A 286 22.98 -7.54 -8.10
CA ARG A 286 22.84 -6.26 -8.80
C ARG A 286 23.19 -5.09 -7.87
N LEU A 287 22.61 -5.03 -6.67
CA LEU A 287 22.90 -3.97 -5.70
C LEU A 287 24.38 -3.94 -5.28
N ARG A 288 25.01 -5.11 -5.10
CA ARG A 288 26.43 -5.23 -4.74
C ARG A 288 27.36 -4.70 -5.82
N ARG A 289 27.03 -4.91 -7.10
CA ARG A 289 27.81 -4.37 -8.22
C ARG A 289 27.80 -2.83 -8.23
N ALA A 290 26.63 -2.22 -7.99
CA ALA A 290 26.52 -0.77 -7.87
C ALA A 290 27.24 -0.25 -6.63
N GLY A 291 27.00 -0.85 -5.47
CA GLY A 291 27.59 -0.42 -4.20
C GLY A 291 29.10 -0.58 -4.11
N ALA A 292 29.72 -1.45 -4.92
CA ALA A 292 31.18 -1.58 -4.98
C ALA A 292 31.88 -0.34 -5.55
N ARG A 293 31.17 0.46 -6.37
CA ARG A 293 31.69 1.66 -7.02
C ARG A 293 30.92 2.92 -6.57
N MET A 294 30.26 2.87 -5.40
CA MET A 294 29.35 3.94 -4.95
C MET A 294 30.04 5.31 -4.90
N GLU A 295 31.34 5.37 -4.59
CA GLU A 295 32.15 6.59 -4.54
C GLU A 295 32.37 7.24 -5.91
N GLU A 296 32.24 6.47 -6.99
CA GLU A 296 32.45 6.91 -8.37
C GLU A 296 31.13 7.19 -9.10
N LEU A 297 29.98 6.77 -8.55
CA LEU A 297 28.68 6.93 -9.21
C LEU A 297 28.28 8.41 -9.34
N ASP A 298 27.73 8.78 -10.49
CA ASP A 298 27.02 10.04 -10.67
C ASP A 298 25.60 9.98 -10.06
N ALA A 299 24.86 11.09 -10.18
CA ALA A 299 23.50 11.20 -9.64
C ALA A 299 22.52 10.18 -10.27
N GLU A 300 22.65 9.89 -11.56
CA GLU A 300 21.78 8.94 -12.27
C GLU A 300 22.04 7.51 -11.81
N ALA A 301 23.31 7.11 -11.72
CA ALA A 301 23.70 5.79 -11.25
C ALA A 301 23.37 5.59 -9.75
N LEU A 302 23.47 6.64 -8.92
CA LEU A 302 22.97 6.61 -7.54
C LEU A 302 21.44 6.44 -7.49
N HIS A 303 20.70 7.08 -8.40
CA HIS A 303 19.26 6.89 -8.52
C HIS A 303 18.92 5.44 -8.89
N GLU A 304 19.60 4.84 -9.87
CA GLU A 304 19.41 3.43 -10.21
C GLU A 304 19.76 2.50 -9.04
N MET A 305 20.84 2.78 -8.31
CA MET A 305 21.18 2.03 -7.10
C MET A 305 20.08 2.12 -6.04
N ARG A 306 19.46 3.30 -5.85
CA ARG A 306 18.32 3.48 -4.96
C ARG A 306 17.12 2.64 -5.41
N LEU A 307 16.83 2.59 -6.71
CA LEU A 307 15.77 1.73 -7.25
C LEU A 307 16.06 0.26 -6.97
N ASP A 308 17.31 -0.18 -7.10
CA ASP A 308 17.71 -1.55 -6.80
C ASP A 308 17.62 -1.88 -5.30
N ALA A 309 18.04 -0.97 -4.43
CA ALA A 309 17.87 -1.11 -2.98
C ALA A 309 16.39 -1.25 -2.60
N LYS A 310 15.53 -0.42 -3.20
CA LYS A 310 14.08 -0.45 -3.01
C LYS A 310 13.44 -1.75 -3.52
N ARG A 311 13.86 -2.22 -4.71
CA ARG A 311 13.43 -3.51 -5.27
C ARG A 311 13.86 -4.69 -4.40
N LEU A 312 15.07 -4.65 -3.82
CA LEU A 312 15.53 -5.65 -2.87
C LEU A 312 14.72 -5.60 -1.58
N ARG A 313 14.40 -4.40 -1.07
CA ARG A 313 13.63 -4.25 0.18
C ARG A 313 12.23 -4.83 0.03
N TYR A 314 11.55 -4.56 -1.08
CA TYR A 314 10.22 -5.13 -1.33
C TYR A 314 10.21 -6.64 -1.53
N ALA A 315 11.35 -7.26 -1.88
CA ALA A 315 11.48 -8.72 -1.88
C ALA A 315 11.84 -9.25 -0.49
N ALA A 316 12.78 -8.60 0.21
CA ALA A 316 13.30 -9.08 1.49
C ALA A 316 12.35 -8.90 2.67
N GLU A 317 11.47 -7.88 2.65
CA GLU A 317 10.46 -7.67 3.69
C GLU A 317 9.48 -8.84 3.81
N PRO A 318 8.73 -9.24 2.76
CA PRO A 318 7.78 -10.35 2.88
C PRO A 318 8.48 -11.69 3.14
N PHE A 319 9.59 -11.95 2.45
CA PHE A 319 10.32 -13.22 2.60
C PHE A 319 11.06 -13.37 3.93
N ALA A 320 11.25 -12.30 4.70
CA ALA A 320 11.91 -12.38 6.00
C ALA A 320 11.23 -13.35 6.97
N ALA A 321 9.92 -13.56 6.85
CA ALA A 321 9.16 -14.47 7.70
C ALA A 321 9.53 -15.95 7.49
N ILE A 322 10.12 -16.30 6.34
CA ILE A 322 10.48 -17.69 5.99
C ILE A 322 11.72 -18.16 6.75
N TRP A 323 12.60 -17.23 7.16
CA TRP A 323 13.84 -17.57 7.86
C TRP A 323 13.74 -17.24 9.36
N PRO A 324 14.15 -18.17 10.24
CA PRO A 324 14.10 -17.92 11.68
C PRO A 324 15.16 -16.90 12.13
N GLY A 325 14.93 -16.38 13.34
CA GLY A 325 15.91 -15.57 14.07
C GLY A 325 15.98 -14.09 13.66
N LYS A 326 17.02 -13.41 14.15
CA LYS A 326 17.15 -11.94 14.06
C LYS A 326 17.80 -11.45 12.75
N ALA A 327 18.36 -12.36 11.95
CA ALA A 327 19.13 -11.99 10.75
C ALA A 327 18.28 -11.29 9.66
N PRO A 328 17.07 -11.76 9.31
CA PRO A 328 16.22 -11.06 8.33
C PRO A 328 15.83 -9.65 8.78
N ARG A 329 15.41 -9.51 10.05
CA ARG A 329 15.07 -8.21 10.65
C ARG A 329 16.25 -7.23 10.64
N ARG A 330 17.46 -7.72 10.94
CA ARG A 330 18.69 -6.92 10.91
C ARG A 330 19.02 -6.48 9.48
N PHE A 331 18.92 -7.38 8.51
CA PHE A 331 19.16 -7.07 7.09
C PHE A 331 18.18 -6.00 6.59
N ASN A 332 16.88 -6.19 6.80
CA ASN A 332 15.86 -5.24 6.35
C ASN A 332 16.03 -3.85 6.97
N ARG A 333 16.41 -3.78 8.27
CA ARG A 333 16.71 -2.51 8.93
C ARG A 333 17.87 -1.76 8.29
N ARG A 334 18.97 -2.47 7.99
CA ARG A 334 20.15 -1.85 7.35
C ARG A 334 19.88 -1.48 5.89
N LEU A 335 19.08 -2.28 5.18
CA LEU A 335 18.65 -1.96 3.83
C LEU A 335 17.73 -0.74 3.80
N ALA A 336 16.85 -0.58 4.80
CA ALA A 336 16.03 0.62 4.95
C ALA A 336 16.90 1.87 5.17
N ALA A 337 17.91 1.79 6.04
CA ALA A 337 18.85 2.90 6.27
C ALA A 337 19.60 3.31 5.00
N LEU A 338 20.06 2.34 4.19
CA LEU A 338 20.68 2.62 2.90
C LEU A 338 19.70 3.33 1.95
N GLN A 339 18.46 2.86 1.87
CA GLN A 339 17.44 3.47 1.01
C GLN A 339 17.11 4.91 1.43
N GLU A 340 17.08 5.18 2.74
CA GLU A 340 16.85 6.51 3.30
C GLU A 340 18.00 7.45 2.95
N ALA A 341 19.24 7.03 3.16
CA ALA A 341 20.42 7.82 2.81
C ALA A 341 20.48 8.15 1.30
N LEU A 342 20.20 7.16 0.44
CA LEU A 342 20.10 7.38 -1.02
C LEU A 342 18.88 8.23 -1.43
N GLY A 343 17.86 8.33 -0.56
CA GLY A 343 16.62 9.05 -0.82
C GLY A 343 16.72 10.56 -0.68
N LEU A 344 17.61 11.05 0.20
CA LEU A 344 17.75 12.48 0.51
C LEU A 344 17.97 13.35 -0.73
N ALA A 345 18.84 12.91 -1.65
CA ALA A 345 19.13 13.63 -2.90
C ALA A 345 17.95 13.64 -3.89
N ASN A 346 17.05 12.65 -3.83
CA ASN A 346 15.88 12.59 -4.70
C ASN A 346 14.73 13.47 -4.23
N ASP A 347 14.55 13.61 -2.92
CA ASP A 347 13.47 14.44 -2.35
C ASP A 347 13.69 15.92 -2.73
N ALA A 348 14.96 16.34 -2.81
CA ALA A 348 15.39 17.62 -3.37
C ALA A 348 14.94 17.85 -4.82
N VAL A 349 15.11 16.85 -5.70
CA VAL A 349 14.70 16.94 -7.11
C VAL A 349 13.19 17.08 -7.24
N VAL A 350 12.43 16.25 -6.51
CA VAL A 350 10.96 16.32 -6.52
C VAL A 350 10.46 17.67 -6.00
N ALA A 351 11.06 18.19 -4.93
CA ALA A 351 10.69 19.50 -4.39
C ALA A 351 10.97 20.63 -5.39
N ARG A 352 12.07 20.55 -6.14
CA ARG A 352 12.41 21.50 -7.22
C ARG A 352 11.39 21.46 -8.36
N ASP A 353 11.04 20.28 -8.84
CA ASP A 353 10.06 20.11 -9.92
C ASP A 353 8.67 20.65 -9.53
N LEU A 354 8.26 20.45 -8.27
CA LEU A 354 7.02 21.02 -7.74
C LEU A 354 7.10 22.55 -7.60
N ALA A 355 8.24 23.09 -7.15
CA ALA A 355 8.44 24.54 -7.08
C ALA A 355 8.39 25.18 -8.47
N ALA A 356 8.96 24.54 -9.50
CA ALA A 356 8.89 24.99 -10.88
C ALA A 356 7.43 25.04 -11.40
N ARG A 357 6.56 24.11 -10.99
CA ARG A 357 5.12 24.14 -11.34
C ARG A 357 4.35 25.31 -10.70
N LEU A 358 4.98 26.01 -9.74
CA LEU A 358 4.44 27.22 -9.12
C LEU A 358 4.99 28.51 -9.76
N GLU A 359 5.86 28.40 -10.78
CA GLU A 359 6.26 29.55 -11.60
C GLU A 359 5.05 30.20 -12.27
N GLY A 360 5.05 31.54 -12.32
CA GLY A 360 3.90 32.34 -12.78
C GLY A 360 2.71 32.40 -11.81
N LYS A 361 2.67 31.59 -10.73
CA LYS A 361 1.57 31.58 -9.73
C LYS A 361 1.87 32.42 -8.47
N GLY A 362 2.79 33.39 -8.55
CA GLY A 362 2.98 34.44 -7.56
C GLY A 362 4.23 34.38 -6.66
N ALA A 363 5.16 33.43 -6.86
CA ALA A 363 6.43 33.33 -6.10
C ALA A 363 7.55 32.43 -6.71
N GLY A 364 7.42 31.96 -7.95
CA GLY A 364 8.21 30.84 -8.52
C GLY A 364 9.74 30.92 -8.40
N GLY A 365 10.36 32.05 -8.78
CA GLY A 365 11.82 32.17 -8.74
C GLY A 365 12.40 32.16 -7.31
N PHE A 366 11.71 32.79 -6.36
CA PHE A 366 12.11 32.77 -4.95
C PHE A 366 11.90 31.40 -4.32
N ALA A 367 10.76 30.77 -4.62
CA ALA A 367 10.43 29.41 -4.21
C ALA A 367 11.48 28.39 -4.67
N LEU A 368 11.81 28.43 -5.96
CA LEU A 368 12.80 27.54 -6.57
C LEU A 368 14.18 27.73 -5.93
N GLY A 369 14.58 28.97 -5.68
CA GLY A 369 15.85 29.30 -5.02
C GLY A 369 15.90 28.80 -3.58
N ALA A 370 14.87 29.08 -2.77
CA ALA A 370 14.79 28.64 -1.38
C ALA A 370 14.76 27.12 -1.24
N VAL A 371 13.92 26.45 -2.03
CA VAL A 371 13.81 24.98 -2.05
C VAL A 371 15.11 24.36 -2.54
N SER A 372 15.75 24.92 -3.56
CA SER A 372 17.03 24.42 -4.08
C SER A 372 18.18 24.60 -3.08
N GLY A 373 18.24 25.72 -2.37
CA GLY A 373 19.25 25.96 -1.33
C GLY A 373 19.11 25.00 -0.15
N PHE A 374 17.88 24.79 0.33
CA PHE A 374 17.62 23.85 1.43
C PHE A 374 17.86 22.38 1.01
N ALA A 375 17.48 22.04 -0.23
CA ALA A 375 17.79 20.77 -0.86
C ALA A 375 19.31 20.49 -0.95
N ALA A 376 20.10 21.49 -1.39
CA ALA A 376 21.55 21.37 -1.45
C ALA A 376 22.16 21.13 -0.07
N GLY A 377 21.72 21.89 0.94
CA GLY A 377 22.19 21.73 2.33
C GLY A 377 21.85 20.36 2.94
N ARG A 378 20.73 19.74 2.55
CA ARG A 378 20.37 18.39 3.01
C ARG A 378 21.04 17.26 2.21
N ALA A 379 21.45 17.55 0.98
CA ALA A 379 22.24 16.62 0.17
C ALA A 379 23.70 16.57 0.62
N GLU A 380 24.19 17.62 1.30
CA GLU A 380 25.48 17.66 1.99
C GLU A 380 25.63 16.43 2.91
N GLY A 381 26.70 15.65 2.74
CA GLY A 381 26.95 14.44 3.54
C GLY A 381 26.05 13.23 3.24
N SER A 382 25.03 13.35 2.39
CA SER A 382 24.14 12.22 2.03
C SER A 382 24.91 11.04 1.40
N ARG A 383 25.96 11.35 0.63
CA ARG A 383 26.86 10.35 0.04
C ARG A 383 27.65 9.58 1.11
N LEU A 384 28.20 10.29 2.11
CA LEU A 384 28.92 9.67 3.22
C LEU A 384 27.98 8.77 4.03
N ALA A 385 26.78 9.25 4.35
CA ALA A 385 25.75 8.46 5.02
C ALA A 385 25.36 7.20 4.22
N ALA A 386 25.27 7.31 2.89
CA ALA A 386 25.00 6.17 2.02
C ALA A 386 26.15 5.15 2.02
N LEU A 387 27.41 5.60 2.01
CA LEU A 387 28.60 4.75 2.10
C LEU A 387 28.66 4.00 3.43
N GLU A 388 28.40 4.69 4.54
CA GLU A 388 28.33 4.07 5.86
C GLU A 388 27.18 3.04 5.94
N ALA A 389 25.99 3.41 5.47
CA ALA A 389 24.84 2.52 5.45
C ALA A 389 25.11 1.28 4.58
N TRP A 390 25.81 1.45 3.45
CA TRP A 390 26.25 0.36 2.58
C TRP A 390 27.24 -0.58 3.28
N ALA A 391 28.28 -0.02 3.92
CA ALA A 391 29.25 -0.80 4.69
C ALA A 391 28.57 -1.60 5.82
N ARG A 392 27.63 -0.98 6.54
CA ARG A 392 26.82 -1.65 7.55
C ARG A 392 25.94 -2.74 6.92
N LEU A 393 25.30 -2.50 5.78
CA LEU A 393 24.47 -3.51 5.10
C LEU A 393 25.29 -4.74 4.71
N ARG A 394 26.49 -4.55 4.13
CA ARG A 394 27.41 -5.66 3.80
C ARG A 394 27.75 -6.52 5.01
N LYS A 395 28.01 -5.90 6.17
CA LYS A 395 28.29 -6.60 7.43
C LYS A 395 27.10 -7.38 8.00
N ALA A 396 25.85 -7.13 7.58
CA ALA A 396 24.70 -7.87 8.13
C ALA A 396 24.64 -9.33 7.69
N GLY A 397 25.30 -9.67 6.59
CA GLY A 397 25.23 -10.97 5.94
C GLY A 397 23.92 -11.17 5.17
N GLN A 398 23.92 -12.15 4.26
CA GLN A 398 22.74 -12.55 3.49
C GLN A 398 21.97 -13.59 4.30
N PHE A 399 20.79 -13.26 4.83
CA PHE A 399 20.05 -14.23 5.65
C PHE A 399 19.58 -15.47 4.85
N TRP A 400 19.50 -15.34 3.52
CA TRP A 400 19.14 -16.41 2.60
C TRP A 400 20.32 -17.31 2.17
N SER A 401 21.56 -17.04 2.64
CA SER A 401 22.71 -17.92 2.33
C SER A 401 22.86 -19.10 3.28
N ARG A 402 22.08 -19.16 4.36
CA ARG A 402 22.11 -20.27 5.34
C ARG A 402 21.48 -21.58 4.84
N VAL A 403 21.01 -21.61 3.58
CA VAL A 403 20.41 -22.79 2.94
C VAL A 403 21.44 -23.91 2.75
N GLU A 404 22.75 -23.61 2.76
CA GLU A 404 23.80 -24.61 2.52
C GLU A 404 24.22 -25.40 3.77
N ASN A 405 23.85 -24.98 4.98
CA ASN A 405 24.38 -25.57 6.23
C ASN A 405 23.32 -26.29 7.09
N GLU A 406 22.12 -26.56 6.59
CA GLU A 406 21.06 -27.31 7.31
C GLU A 406 20.81 -28.71 6.72
N ASN A 407 21.69 -29.17 5.82
CA ASN A 407 21.70 -30.55 5.27
C ASN A 407 22.88 -31.40 5.81
N GLU A 408 23.52 -30.97 6.89
CA GLU A 408 24.35 -31.79 7.79
C GLU A 408 23.66 -31.81 9.16
#